data_AF-A0A1F7GBD9-F1
#
_entry.id   AF-A0A1F7GBD9-F1
#
_cell.length_a   1.000
_cell.length_b   1.000
_cell.length_c   1.000
_cell.angle_alpha   90.00
_cell.angle_beta   90.00
_cell.angle_gamma   90.00
#
_symmetry.space_group_name_H-M   'P 1'
#
loop_
_entity.id
_entity.type
_entity.pdbx_description
1 polymer ?
#
loop_
_entity_poly.entity_id
_entity_poly.type
_entity_poly.pdbx_seq_one_letter_code
_entity_poly.pdbx_strand_id
1 'polypeptide(L)' 'MEINQLLNLSSGLEIFNLFFKTFSVVFSILYLLYSLVIYKQTQVMTRTLITKSNSLIQFFALLQILFGILLLTVSLFIV' A
#
# COMPACT_ATOMS: atom_id res chain seq x y z
N MET A 1 39.85 16.87 2.89
CA MET A 1 39.11 16.08 1.87
C MET A 1 38.08 15.12 2.50
N GLU A 2 37.93 15.07 3.84
CA GLU A 2 37.06 14.09 4.52
C GLU A 2 35.65 14.61 4.86
N ILE A 3 35.48 15.91 5.13
CA ILE A 3 34.17 16.50 5.52
C ILE A 3 33.18 16.53 4.33
N ASN A 4 33.65 16.81 3.11
CA ASN A 4 32.80 16.80 1.91
C ASN A 4 32.29 15.40 1.56
N GLN A 5 33.04 14.34 1.90
CA GLN A 5 32.58 12.96 1.69
C GLN A 5 31.49 12.57 2.69
N LEU A 6 31.61 13.00 3.95
CA LEU A 6 30.57 12.84 4.99
C LEU A 6 29.28 13.60 4.64
N LEU A 7 29.39 14.84 4.14
CA LEU A 7 28.24 15.63 3.69
C LEU A 7 27.55 14.99 2.47
N ASN A 8 28.32 14.47 1.51
CA ASN A 8 27.75 13.73 0.37
C ASN A 8 27.04 12.45 0.81
N LEU A 9 27.55 11.73 1.82
CA LEU A 9 26.91 10.53 2.35
C LEU A 9 25.58 10.83 3.06
N SER A 10 25.52 11.92 3.84
CA SER A 10 24.29 12.41 4.47
C SER A 10 23.24 12.81 3.43
N SER A 11 23.65 13.58 2.41
CA SER A 11 22.73 13.99 1.33
C SER A 11 22.21 12.80 0.51
N GLY A 12 23.04 11.76 0.30
CA GLY A 12 22.62 10.54 -0.36
C GLY A 12 21.56 9.77 0.43
N LEU A 13 21.71 9.68 1.76
CA LEU A 13 20.72 9.05 2.64
C LEU A 13 19.40 9.82 2.66
N GLU A 14 19.44 11.15 2.69
CA GLU A 14 18.25 12.01 2.66
C GLU A 14 17.47 11.87 1.34
N ILE A 15 18.17 11.85 0.20
CA ILE A 15 17.55 11.63 -1.13
C ILE A 15 16.91 10.25 -1.19
N PHE A 16 17.58 9.22 -0.67
CA PHE A 16 17.06 7.86 -0.64
C PHE A 16 15.80 7.77 0.24
N ASN A 17 15.80 8.40 1.42
CA ASN A 17 14.64 8.46 2.29
C ASN A 17 13.44 9.15 1.62
N LEU A 18 13.67 10.27 0.94
CA LEU A 18 12.63 10.99 0.21
C LEU A 18 12.06 10.15 -0.94
N PHE A 19 12.92 9.46 -1.69
CA PHE A 19 12.51 8.53 -2.74
C PHE A 19 11.63 7.41 -2.17
N PHE A 20 12.07 6.75 -1.09
CA PHE A 20 11.30 5.68 -0.45
C PHE A 20 9.96 6.16 0.10
N LYS A 21 9.90 7.37 0.66
CA LYS A 21 8.67 7.98 1.14
C LYS A 21 7.68 8.19 0.01
N THR A 22 8.09 8.87 -1.06
CA THR A 22 7.23 9.10 -2.23
C THR A 22 6.76 7.79 -2.85
N PHE A 23 7.66 6.81 -3.01
CA PHE A 23 7.31 5.52 -3.58
C PHE A 23 6.31 4.76 -2.70
N SER A 24 6.53 4.76 -1.38
CA SER A 24 5.62 4.11 -0.43
C SER A 24 4.22 4.70 -0.45
N VAL A 25 4.10 6.03 -0.54
CA VAL A 25 2.81 6.73 -0.64
C VAL A 25 2.11 6.39 -1.97
N VAL A 26 2.83 6.42 -3.09
CA VAL A 26 2.24 6.08 -4.40
C VAL A 26 1.77 4.62 -4.41
N PHE A 27 2.58 3.68 -3.93
CA PHE A 27 2.23 2.26 -3.91
C PHE A 27 1.10 1.94 -2.94
N SER A 28 1.01 2.62 -1.80
CA SER A 28 -0.09 2.43 -0.86
C SER A 28 -1.43 2.91 -1.45
N ILE A 29 -1.43 4.04 -2.17
CA ILE A 29 -2.60 4.53 -2.91
C ILE A 29 -3.00 3.53 -4.00
N LEU A 30 -2.05 3.07 -4.81
CA LEU A 30 -2.32 2.08 -5.87
C LEU A 30 -2.87 0.77 -5.30
N TYR A 31 -2.31 0.28 -4.20
CA TYR A 31 -2.79 -0.90 -3.51
C TYR A 31 -4.21 -0.70 -2.97
N LEU A 32 -4.52 0.45 -2.37
CA LEU A 32 -5.87 0.75 -1.89
C LEU A 32 -6.91 0.75 -3.03
N LEU A 33 -6.58 1.38 -4.15
CA LEU A 33 -7.43 1.38 -5.35
C LEU A 33 -7.66 -0.04 -5.88
N TYR A 34 -6.59 -0.83 -5.96
CA TYR A 34 -6.68 -2.24 -6.34
C TYR A 34 -7.60 -3.04 -5.42
N SER A 35 -7.43 -2.90 -4.09
CA SER A 35 -8.26 -3.58 -3.10
C SER A 35 -9.75 -3.21 -3.22
N LEU A 36 -10.06 -1.93 -3.52
CA LEU A 36 -11.43 -1.49 -3.77
C LEU A 36 -12.03 -2.16 -5.02
N VAL A 37 -11.26 -2.25 -6.10
CA VAL A 37 -11.68 -2.92 -7.33
C VAL A 37 -11.94 -4.40 -7.06
N ILE A 38 -11.04 -5.10 -6.37
CA ILE A 38 -11.21 -6.51 -6.02
C ILE A 38 -12.43 -6.74 -5.14
N TYR A 39 -12.69 -5.85 -4.18
CA TYR A 39 -13.90 -5.93 -3.36
C TYR A 39 -15.17 -5.81 -4.22
N LYS A 40 -15.23 -4.86 -5.16
CA LYS A 40 -16.35 -4.73 -6.08
C LYS A 40 -16.51 -5.96 -6.98
N GLN A 41 -15.41 -6.48 -7.52
CA GLN A 41 -15.44 -7.70 -8.33
C GLN A 41 -15.91 -8.90 -7.52
N THR A 42 -15.47 -9.03 -6.26
CA THR A 42 -15.91 -10.06 -5.34
C THR A 42 -17.42 -9.97 -5.08
N GLN A 43 -17.96 -8.76 -4.86
CA GLN A 43 -19.41 -8.57 -4.68
C GLN A 43 -20.22 -8.97 -5.92
N VAL A 44 -19.71 -8.69 -7.12
CA VAL A 44 -20.37 -9.10 -8.37
C VAL A 44 -20.32 -10.62 -8.51
N MET A 45 -19.17 -11.23 -8.24
CA MET A 45 -18.98 -12.68 -8.30
C MET A 45 -19.85 -13.44 -7.30
N THR A 46 -19.95 -12.98 -6.05
CA THR A 46 -20.77 -13.67 -5.04
C THR A 46 -22.27 -13.56 -5.30
N ARG A 47 -22.71 -12.60 -6.13
CA ARG A 47 -24.09 -12.47 -6.60
C ARG A 47 -24.40 -13.40 -7.78
N THR A 48 -23.42 -13.71 -8.62
CA THR A 48 -23.62 -14.55 -9.81
C THR A 48 -23.32 -16.02 -9.55
N LEU A 49 -22.37 -16.32 -8.68
CA LEU A 49 -21.96 -17.68 -8.32
C LEU A 49 -22.39 -17.99 -6.89
N ILE A 50 -23.21 -19.03 -6.73
CA ILE A 50 -23.51 -19.61 -5.42
C ILE A 50 -22.31 -20.47 -5.04
N THR A 51 -21.39 -19.91 -4.25
CA THR A 51 -20.28 -20.68 -3.67
C THR A 51 -20.48 -20.82 -2.17
N LYS A 52 -20.17 -22.01 -1.63
CA LYS A 52 -20.27 -22.32 -0.19
C LYS A 52 -19.41 -21.39 0.69
N SER A 53 -18.41 -20.73 0.09
CA SER A 53 -17.42 -19.90 0.77
C SER A 53 -17.58 -18.39 0.49
N ASN A 54 -18.71 -17.94 -0.05
CA ASN A 54 -18.94 -16.52 -0.40
C ASN A 54 -18.60 -15.55 0.75
N SER A 55 -18.91 -15.92 2.00
CA SER A 55 -18.62 -15.10 3.19
C SER A 55 -17.12 -14.93 3.45
N LEU A 56 -16.32 -16.01 3.32
CA LEU A 56 -14.87 -15.96 3.55
C LEU A 56 -14.16 -15.11 2.49
N ILE A 57 -14.53 -15.28 1.23
CA ILE A 57 -13.92 -14.49 0.13
C ILE A 57 -14.22 -13.00 0.34
N GLN A 58 -15.45 -12.65 0.70
CA GLN A 58 -15.84 -11.28 0.98
C GLN A 58 -15.12 -10.70 2.21
N PHE A 59 -14.87 -11.52 3.23
CA PHE A 59 -14.07 -11.14 4.40
C PHE A 59 -12.62 -10.80 4.02
N PHE A 60 -11.96 -11.66 3.21
CA PHE A 60 -10.60 -11.39 2.75
C PHE A 60 -10.51 -10.13 1.87
N ALA A 61 -11.49 -9.89 1.01
CA ALA A 61 -11.54 -8.67 0.20
C ALA A 61 -11.68 -7.41 1.06
N LEU A 62 -12.45 -7.48 2.15
CA LEU A 62 -12.56 -6.37 3.11
C LEU A 62 -11.25 -6.16 3.88
N LEU A 63 -10.59 -7.25 4.28
CA LEU A 63 -9.29 -7.20 4.96
C LEU A 63 -8.22 -6.51 4.08
N GLN A 64 -8.22 -6.76 2.77
CA GLN A 64 -7.31 -6.08 1.83
C GLN A 64 -7.52 -4.57 1.79
N ILE A 65 -8.76 -4.08 1.89
CA ILE A 65 -9.03 -2.63 2.00
C ILE A 65 -8.45 -2.10 3.31
N LEU A 66 -8.65 -2.81 4.42
CA LEU A 66 -8.13 -2.40 5.73
C LEU A 66 -6.59 -2.33 5.72
N PHE A 67 -5.92 -3.30 5.11
CA PHE A 67 -4.47 -3.25 4.91
C PHE A 67 -4.05 -2.09 4.01
N GLY A 68 -4.82 -1.75 2.97
CA GLY A 68 -4.52 -0.58 2.14
C GLY A 68 -4.60 0.74 2.92
N ILE A 69 -5.61 0.88 3.77
CA ILE A 69 -5.74 2.05 4.66
C ILE A 69 -4.57 2.10 5.65
N LEU A 70 -4.21 0.96 6.24
CA LEU A 70 -3.07 0.86 7.16
C LEU A 70 -1.77 1.23 6.46
N LEU A 71 -1.49 0.67 5.28
CA LEU A 71 -0.30 0.97 4.49
C LEU A 71 -0.24 2.45 4.12
N LEU A 72 -1.37 3.05 3.74
CA LEU A 72 -1.43 4.48 3.43
C LEU A 72 -1.09 5.32 4.66
N THR A 73 -1.74 5.01 5.79
CA THR A 73 -1.49 5.69 7.07
C THR A 73 -0.01 5.57 7.45
N VAL A 74 0.53 4.36 7.45
CA VAL A 74 1.94 4.09 7.73
C VAL A 74 2.85 4.84 6.77
N SER A 75 2.54 4.88 5.46
CA SER A 75 3.36 5.58 4.47
C SER A 75 3.38 7.11 4.64
N LEU A 76 2.36 7.70 5.29
CA LEU A 76 2.33 9.12 5.62
C LEU A 76 3.18 9.44 6.86
N PHE A 77 3.26 8.52 7.82
CA PHE A 77 3.98 8.68 9.09
C PHE A 77 5.40 8.09 9.09
N ILE A 78 5.72 7.18 8.17
CA ILE A 78 7.07 6.64 7.98
C ILE A 78 7.92 7.65 7.20
N VAL A 79 9.12 7.91 7.76
CA VAL A 79 10.10 8.94 7.39
C VAL A 79 9.70 10.35 7.83
#